data_AF-A0AB39TM98-F1
#
_entry.id   AF-A0AB39TM98-F1
#
_cell.length_a   1.000
_cell.length_b   1.000
_cell.length_c   1.000
_cell.angle_alpha   90.00
_cell.angle_beta   90.00
_cell.angle_gamma   90.00
#
_symmetry.space_group_name_H-M   'P 1'
#
loop_
_entity.id
_entity.type
_entity.pdbx_description
1 polymer ?
#
loop_
_entity_poly.entity_id
_entity_poly.type
_entity_poly.pdbx_seq_one_letter_code
_entity_poly.pdbx_strand_id
1 'polypeptide(L)'
;MNTHKQVPGLGIARLDGGGLAYRLADPLTIDAVGGLARQSWCHRLEVCDASSDGRRPAQFRAICELNGEPFVLIGRIGEGA
;
A
#
# COMPACT_ATOMS: atom_id res chain seq x y z
N MET A 1 -0.65 -18.76 -7.19
CA MET A 1 -0.78 -17.45 -6.53
C MET A 1 0.57 -16.77 -6.55
N ASN A 2 0.65 -15.56 -7.09
CA ASN A 2 1.90 -14.80 -7.10
C ASN A 2 2.20 -14.29 -5.68
N THR A 3 3.40 -14.60 -5.19
CA THR A 3 3.89 -14.17 -3.87
C THR A 3 4.33 -12.72 -3.83
N HIS A 4 4.39 -12.08 -4.99
CA HIS A 4 4.77 -10.69 -5.18
C HIS A 4 3.92 -10.05 -6.26
N LYS A 5 3.78 -8.73 -6.20
CA LYS A 5 3.04 -7.93 -7.18
C LYS A 5 3.86 -6.69 -7.51
N GLN A 6 4.09 -6.47 -8.80
CA GLN A 6 4.72 -5.25 -9.28
C GLN A 6 3.66 -4.14 -9.31
N VAL A 7 3.87 -3.10 -8.51
CA VAL A 7 2.96 -1.98 -8.36
C VAL A 7 3.56 -0.78 -9.11
N PRO A 8 2.84 -0.21 -10.11
CA PRO A 8 3.34 0.92 -10.88
C PRO A 8 3.77 2.09 -9.99
N GLY A 9 5.00 2.57 -10.19
CA GLY A 9 5.56 3.70 -9.43
C GLY A 9 5.97 3.40 -7.99
N LEU A 10 5.70 2.20 -7.44
CA LEU A 10 6.00 1.84 -6.05
C LEU A 10 6.93 0.62 -5.90
N GLY A 11 7.22 -0.09 -6.98
CA GLY A 11 8.10 -1.26 -6.97
C GLY A 11 7.37 -2.56 -6.64
N ILE A 12 7.94 -3.39 -5.76
CA ILE A 12 7.46 -4.75 -5.49
C ILE A 12 6.77 -4.82 -4.12
N ALA A 13 5.50 -5.21 -4.12
CA ALA A 13 4.76 -5.57 -2.92
C ALA A 13 4.77 -7.10 -2.74
N ARG A 14 4.88 -7.58 -1.50
CA ARG A 14 4.92 -9.02 -1.16
C ARG A 14 3.61 -9.46 -0.53
N LEU A 15 3.17 -10.69 -0.80
CA LEU A 15 1.93 -11.23 -0.24
C LEU A 15 1.96 -11.17 1.31
N ASP A 16 0.90 -10.63 1.90
CA ASP A 16 0.75 -10.39 3.34
C ASP A 16 -0.34 -11.32 3.91
N GLY A 17 0.07 -12.50 4.38
CA GLY A 17 -0.83 -13.39 5.12
C GLY A 17 -1.95 -14.05 4.30
N GLY A 18 -1.64 -14.57 3.11
CA GLY A 18 -2.61 -15.31 2.28
C GLY A 18 -3.74 -14.44 1.68
N GLY A 19 -4.29 -14.85 0.53
CA GLY A 19 -5.37 -14.10 -0.13
C GLY A 19 -4.88 -13.00 -1.07
N LEU A 20 -5.49 -11.80 -1.00
CA LEU A 20 -5.29 -10.69 -1.95
C LEU A 20 -4.46 -9.52 -1.38
N ALA A 21 -3.96 -9.62 -0.15
CA ALA A 21 -3.21 -8.56 0.49
C ALA A 21 -1.73 -8.61 0.11
N TYR A 22 -1.16 -7.47 -0.27
CA TYR A 22 0.25 -7.28 -0.59
C TYR A 22 0.81 -6.10 0.18
N ARG A 23 1.97 -6.26 0.80
CA ARG A 23 2.65 -5.27 1.62
C ARG A 23 3.90 -4.72 0.92
N LEU A 24 4.03 -3.40 0.87
CA LEU A 24 5.28 -2.75 0.47
C LEU A 24 6.35 -2.91 1.56
N ALA A 25 7.59 -3.14 1.14
CA ALA A 25 8.72 -3.23 2.06
C ALA A 25 9.05 -1.86 2.68
N ASP A 26 9.17 -0.86 1.81
CA ASP A 26 9.59 0.47 2.17
C ASP A 26 8.38 1.36 2.53
N PRO A 27 8.54 2.25 3.53
CA PRO A 27 7.54 3.27 3.81
C PRO A 27 7.41 4.24 2.62
N LEU A 28 6.19 4.77 2.44
CA LEU A 28 5.93 5.84 1.49
C LEU A 28 5.74 7.16 2.22
N THR A 29 6.11 8.26 1.57
CA THR A 29 5.78 9.60 2.05
C THR A 29 4.27 9.84 1.97
N ILE A 30 3.77 10.78 2.77
CA ILE A 30 2.34 11.15 2.75
C ILE A 30 1.91 11.66 1.36
N ASP A 31 2.80 12.36 0.64
CA ASP A 31 2.56 12.80 -0.73
C ASP A 31 2.48 11.63 -1.72
N ALA A 32 3.36 10.64 -1.59
CA ALA A 32 3.33 9.44 -2.42
C ALA A 32 2.02 8.65 -2.19
N VAL A 33 1.58 8.53 -0.93
CA VAL A 33 0.31 7.93 -0.56
C VAL A 33 -0.88 8.72 -1.13
N GLY A 34 -0.86 10.05 -1.03
CA GLY A 34 -1.87 10.92 -1.65
C GLY A 34 -1.90 10.80 -3.19
N GLY A 35 -0.75 10.54 -3.81
CA GLY A 35 -0.62 10.26 -5.24
C GLY A 35 -1.32 8.98 -5.68
N LEU A 36 -1.49 7.99 -4.78
CA LEU A 36 -2.18 6.73 -5.08
C LEU A 36 -3.65 6.97 -5.42
N ALA A 37 -4.33 7.87 -4.71
CA ALA A 37 -5.73 8.19 -4.96
C ALA A 37 -5.98 8.79 -6.36
N ARG A 38 -4.92 9.25 -7.05
CA ARG A 38 -5.00 9.77 -8.42
C ARG A 38 -4.73 8.71 -9.49
N GLN A 39 -4.33 7.51 -9.09
CA GLN A 39 -4.04 6.42 -10.00
C GLN A 39 -5.33 5.72 -10.42
N SER A 40 -5.48 5.46 -11.72
CA SER A 40 -6.67 4.78 -12.27
C SER A 40 -6.88 3.37 -11.73
N TRP A 41 -5.82 2.74 -11.25
CA TRP A 41 -5.81 1.39 -10.67
C TRP A 41 -6.09 1.38 -9.17
N CYS A 42 -6.20 2.53 -8.51
CA CYS A 42 -6.48 2.64 -7.08
C CYS A 42 -7.91 3.14 -6.87
N HIS A 43 -8.79 2.26 -6.38
CA HIS A 43 -10.22 2.56 -6.24
C HIS A 43 -10.58 3.18 -4.90
N ARG A 44 -9.85 2.80 -3.85
CA ARG A 44 -10.07 3.31 -2.50
C ARG A 44 -8.75 3.36 -1.75
N LEU A 45 -8.52 4.44 -1.04
CA LEU A 45 -7.37 4.62 -0.17
C LEU A 45 -7.87 4.94 1.24
N GLU A 46 -7.39 4.18 2.22
CA GLU A 46 -7.66 4.38 3.63
C GLU A 46 -6.33 4.63 4.34
N VAL A 47 -6.27 5.68 5.14
CA VAL A 47 -5.11 6.02 5.96
C VAL A 47 -5.46 5.78 7.41
N CYS A 48 -4.59 5.08 8.13
CA CYS A 48 -4.65 4.88 9.56
C CYS A 48 -3.50 5.64 10.21
N ASP A 49 -3.83 6.60 11.05
CA ASP A 49 -2.86 7.40 11.79
C ASP A 49 -2.01 6.54 12.73
N ALA A 50 -0.82 7.07 13.05
CA ALA A 50 0.03 6.49 14.07
C ALA A 50 -0.67 6.54 15.43
N SER A 51 -0.44 5.53 16.27
CA SER A 51 -0.94 5.57 17.65
C SER A 51 -0.20 6.66 18.44
N SER A 52 -0.90 7.40 19.30
CA SER A 52 -0.32 8.50 20.09
C SER A 52 0.84 8.07 20.99
N ASP A 53 0.89 6.78 21.35
CA ASP A 53 1.96 6.12 22.11
C ASP A 53 3.14 5.62 21.25
N GLY A 54 3.14 5.92 19.94
CA GLY A 54 4.24 5.59 19.01
C GLY A 54 4.41 4.11 18.69
N ARG A 55 3.62 3.22 19.30
CA ARG A 55 3.74 1.75 19.12
C ARG A 55 3.24 1.25 17.78
N ARG A 56 2.39 2.02 17.09
CA ARG A 56 1.89 1.69 15.76
C ARG A 56 2.25 2.81 14.80
N PRO A 57 3.10 2.55 13.78
CA PRO A 57 3.39 3.55 12.77
C PRO A 57 2.14 3.83 11.94
N ALA A 58 2.08 5.02 11.34
CA ALA A 58 1.03 5.33 10.36
C ALA A 58 1.08 4.34 9.20
N GLN A 59 -0.08 3.91 8.73
CA GLN A 59 -0.22 2.92 7.66
C GLN A 59 -1.29 3.36 6.69
N PHE A 60 -1.22 2.85 5.47
CA PHE A 60 -2.29 2.96 4.51
C PHE A 60 -2.71 1.59 4.00
N ARG A 61 -3.96 1.52 3.56
CA ARG A 61 -4.55 0.37 2.88
C ARG A 61 -5.26 0.87 1.64
N ALA A 62 -4.93 0.33 0.48
CA ALA A 62 -5.57 0.67 -0.77
C ALA A 62 -6.22 -0.56 -1.41
N ILE A 63 -7.42 -0.39 -1.95
CA ILE A 63 -8.08 -1.39 -2.80
C ILE A 63 -7.75 -1.04 -4.24
N CYS A 64 -7.09 -1.97 -4.92
CA CYS A 64 -6.48 -1.74 -6.21
C CYS A 64 -6.89 -2.83 -7.22
N GLU A 65 -6.82 -2.51 -8.51
CA GLU A 65 -6.97 -3.47 -9.60
C GLU A 65 -5.91 -3.19 -10.67
N LEU A 66 -5.13 -4.20 -11.01
CA LEU A 66 -4.14 -4.12 -12.10
C LEU A 66 -4.39 -5.24 -13.09
N ASN A 67 -4.53 -4.91 -14.37
CA ASN A 67 -4.81 -5.86 -15.46
C ASN A 67 -6.04 -6.76 -15.19
N GLY A 68 -7.08 -6.21 -14.55
CA GLY A 68 -8.28 -6.97 -14.16
C GLY A 68 -8.13 -7.85 -12.92
N GLU A 69 -6.97 -7.81 -12.23
CA GLU A 69 -6.75 -8.57 -11.01
C GLU A 69 -6.84 -7.67 -9.76
N PRO A 70 -7.86 -7.87 -8.91
CA PRO A 70 -8.03 -7.09 -7.69
C PRO A 70 -7.00 -7.50 -6.63
N PHE A 71 -6.49 -6.52 -5.88
CA PHE A 71 -5.61 -6.75 -4.74
C PHE A 71 -5.74 -5.62 -3.72
N VAL A 72 -5.27 -5.89 -2.50
CA VAL A 72 -5.19 -4.91 -1.43
C VAL A 72 -3.73 -4.57 -1.23
N LEU A 73 -3.36 -3.30 -1.37
CA LEU A 73 -2.02 -2.82 -1.08
C LEU A 73 -1.97 -2.28 0.35
N ILE A 74 -0.96 -2.68 1.11
CA ILE A 74 -0.71 -2.24 2.47
C ILE A 74 0.69 -1.65 2.53
N GLY A 75 0.85 -0.50 3.18
CA GLY A 75 2.15 0.10 3.36
C GLY A 75 2.23 0.96 4.61
N ARG A 76 3.45 1.31 5.00
CA ARG A 76 3.72 2.26 6.08
C ARG A 76 3.82 3.66 5.50
N ILE A 77 3.42 4.65 6.29
CA ILE A 77 3.64 6.07 5.99
C ILE A 77 4.81 6.56 6.85
N GLY A 78 5.79 7.21 6.23
CA GLY A 78 6.96 7.73 6.92
C GLY A 78 7.90 8.45 5.95
N GLU A 79 9.12 8.73 6.43
CA GLU A 79 10.22 9.17 5.56
C GLU A 79 10.45 8.05 4.53
N GLY A 80 10.12 8.30 3.27
CA GLY A 80 10.37 7.35 2.18
C GLY A 80 11.88 7.10 2.02
N ALA A 81 12.24 5.92 1.54
CA ALA A 81 13.62 5.58 1.21
C ALA A 81 14.16 6.42 0.03
#